data_AF-A0A1H7TCX1-F1
#
_entry.id   AF-A0A1H7TCX1-F1
#
_cell.length_a   1.000
_cell.length_b   1.000
_cell.length_c   1.000
_cell.angle_alpha   90.00
_cell.angle_beta   90.00
_cell.angle_gamma   90.00
#
_symmetry.space_group_name_H-M   'P 1'
#
loop_
_entity.id
_entity.type
_entity.pdbx_description
1 polymer ?
#
loop_
_entity_poly.entity_id
_entity_poly.type
_entity_poly.pdbx_seq_one_letter_code
_entity_poly.pdbx_strand_id
1 'polypeptide(L)' 'MKNNKLIVYPGAPHGLTDTHKDKFNADLLAFIKS' A
#
# COMPACT_ATOMS: atom_id res chain seq x y z
N MET A 1 2.48 -15.71 13.09
CA MET A 1 2.80 -14.87 11.91
C MET A 1 3.92 -13.94 12.32
N LYS A 2 5.14 -14.15 11.80
CA LYS A 2 6.26 -13.22 11.99
C LYS A 2 6.59 -12.70 10.57
N ASN A 3 6.61 -11.39 10.40
CA ASN A 3 6.87 -10.66 9.13
C ASN A 3 5.65 -10.40 8.22
N ASN A 4 4.45 -10.21 8.77
CA ASN A 4 3.33 -9.60 8.04
C ASN A 4 3.11 -8.14 8.46
N LYS A 5 2.74 -7.28 7.52
CA LYS A 5 2.45 -5.85 7.75
C LYS A 5 1.09 -5.51 7.13
N LEU A 6 0.21 -4.90 7.92
CA LEU A 6 -1.05 -4.33 7.44
C LEU A 6 -0.85 -2.84 7.17
N ILE A 7 -1.21 -2.39 5.98
CA ILE A 7 -1.21 -0.98 5.59
C ILE A 7 -2.65 -0.64 5.20
N VAL A 8 -3.25 0.33 5.90
CA VAL A 8 -4.62 0.80 5.66
C VAL A 8 -4.55 2.21 5.08
N TYR A 9 -5.40 2.49 4.10
CA TYR A 9 -5.56 3.82 3.48
C TYR A 9 -6.95 4.37 3.83
N PRO A 10 -7.13 5.02 5.00
CA PRO A 10 -8.45 5.48 5.43
C PRO A 10 -9.03 6.50 4.45
N GLY A 11 -10.29 6.28 4.05
CA GLY A 11 -11.00 7.18 3.14
C GLY A 11 -10.51 7.18 1.69
N ALA A 12 -9.55 6.32 1.32
CA ALA A 12 -9.14 6.20 -0.07
C ALA A 12 -10.28 5.61 -0.93
N PRO A 13 -10.42 6.05 -2.19
CA PRO A 13 -11.46 5.55 -3.08
C PRO A 13 -11.24 4.07 -3.44
N HIS A 14 -12.30 3.39 -3.91
CA HIS A 14 -12.28 1.97 -4.32
C HIS A 14 -11.44 1.69 -5.58
N GLY A 15 -10.57 2.61 -5.98
CA GLY A 15 -9.60 2.48 -7.07
C GLY A 15 -8.24 3.00 -6.62
N LEU A 16 -7.75 2.54 -5.47
CA LEU A 16 -6.48 3.01 -4.87
C LEU A 16 -5.29 2.86 -5.84
N THR A 17 -5.25 1.75 -6.59
CA THR A 17 -4.22 1.45 -7.59
C THR A 17 -4.24 2.40 -8.79
N ASP A 18 -5.32 3.15 -8.99
CA ASP A 18 -5.44 4.13 -10.09
C ASP A 18 -5.36 5.58 -9.60
N THR A 19 -6.10 5.89 -8.53
CA THR A 19 -6.24 7.25 -7.97
C THR A 19 -5.07 7.70 -7.10
N HIS A 20 -4.32 6.76 -6.50
CA HIS A 20 -3.20 7.02 -5.60
C HIS A 20 -1.98 6.16 -5.96
N LYS A 21 -1.76 5.96 -7.27
CA LYS A 21 -0.69 5.14 -7.87
C LYS A 21 0.64 5.31 -7.17
N ASP A 22 1.11 6.55 -7.04
CA ASP A 22 2.47 6.81 -6.55
C ASP A 22 2.65 6.36 -5.10
N LYS A 23 1.69 6.72 -4.24
CA LYS A 23 1.71 6.32 -2.83
C LYS A 23 1.60 4.80 -2.68
N PHE A 24 0.64 4.20 -3.39
CA PHE A 24 0.44 2.75 -3.35
C PHE A 24 1.69 1.99 -3.83
N ASN A 25 2.28 2.40 -4.96
CA ASN A 25 3.47 1.77 -5.53
C ASN A 25 4.69 1.93 -4.62
N ALA A 26 4.87 3.10 -4.01
CA ALA A 26 5.95 3.33 -3.06
C ALA A 26 5.83 2.41 -1.82
N ASP A 27 4.64 2.34 -1.23
CA ASP A 27 4.38 1.49 -0.06
C ASP A 27 4.52 0.00 -0.39
N LEU A 28 4.09 -0.43 -1.59
CA LEU A 28 4.28 -1.79 -2.08
C LEU A 28 5.76 -2.14 -2.27
N LEU A 29 6.53 -1.26 -2.93
CA LEU A 29 7.97 -1.47 -3.13
C LEU A 29 8.72 -1.51 -1.80
N ALA A 30 8.33 -0.67 -0.83
CA ALA A 30 8.92 -0.69 0.51
C ALA A 30 8.61 -2.00 1.24
N PHE A 31 7.38 -2.52 1.12
CA PHE A 31 6.99 -3.80 1.70
C PHE A 31 7.76 -5.00 1.10
N ILE A 32 7.95 -5.03 -0.22
CA ILE A 32 8.66 -6.13 -0.90
C ILE A 32 10.15 -6.19 -0.49
N LYS A 33 10.74 -5.05 -0.12
CA LYS A 33 12.17 -4.93 0.26
C LYS A 33 12.44 -5.23 1.74
N SER A 34 11.42 -5.48 2.56
CA SER A 34 11.53 -5.62 4.02
C SER A 34 11.52 -7.06 4.52
#